data_AF-A0A6A6XWS9-F1
#
_entry.id   AF-A0A6A6XWS9-F1
#
_cell.length_a   1.000
_cell.length_b   1.000
_cell.length_c   1.000
_cell.angle_alpha   90.00
_cell.angle_beta   90.00
_cell.angle_gamma   90.00
#
_symmetry.space_group_name_H-M   'P 1'
#
loop_
_entity.id
_entity.type
_entity.pdbx_description
1 polymer ?
#
loop_
_entity_poly.entity_id
_entity_poly.type
_entity_poly.pdbx_seq_one_letter_code
_entity_poly.pdbx_strand_id
1 'polypeptide(L)'
;MPSTHNAEKPWDTDDVDKWKIEKFTPEDNVGGPLLEESSFSTLFPKYREQYLRGAWPFITKTLEKPHGIACTLDLIEGSMTVSTTRKTYDPAAILNARDLIKLLARSVPAPQAVKIMEDDVACDVIKIRNLVGNKDRFVKRRQRILGPSGSTLKALELLTETSILVQGNTVSAMGSWKGLKTVRRIIEDTMANIHPIYAIKELMIRKELEKNPELAKESWDRFLPNFKKRTLSKRRVPHKVNDKTKKVYTPFPPPQEKSKVDLQIESGEYFLGKQARERKEREERDAKMKDKMEKKRKERGLGSKLCVYTIASFSNGRGISIFTTPKIAEDFANLPAFLDAAAMDQINAYSGAWYTQELPGKGIGMLAKKTLKFGDRVTAYTPALLAYLEGELPTLEREKYFRLAVSQLPDATRDRFLQLATVYGDPRIRVQDIVKANTFQLELGGHNHLAVFPETSRLNHACAPKYVKILREVGTD
;
A
#
# COMPACT_ATOMS: atom_id res chain seq x y z
N MET A 1 -14.86 -37.22 41.21
CA MET A 1 -15.35 -38.57 41.49
C MET A 1 -16.41 -38.44 42.57
N PRO A 2 -17.60 -39.05 42.43
CA PRO A 2 -18.54 -39.14 43.56
C PRO A 2 -17.84 -39.93 44.68
N SER A 3 -18.03 -39.52 45.92
CA SER A 3 -17.47 -40.20 47.10
C SER A 3 -17.82 -41.70 47.05
N THR A 4 -16.83 -42.57 47.24
CA THR A 4 -17.02 -44.03 47.39
C THR A 4 -17.49 -44.42 48.79
N HIS A 5 -17.58 -43.46 49.72
CA HIS A 5 -18.17 -43.65 51.04
C HIS A 5 -19.62 -43.14 51.05
N ASN A 6 -20.55 -44.04 50.74
CA ASN A 6 -21.99 -43.84 50.99
C ASN A 6 -22.34 -44.55 52.30
N ALA A 7 -22.00 -43.92 53.43
CA ALA A 7 -22.57 -44.33 54.71
C ALA A 7 -24.05 -43.90 54.73
N GLU A 8 -24.94 -44.78 55.20
CA GLU A 8 -26.34 -44.40 55.42
C GLU A 8 -26.39 -43.25 56.43
N LYS A 9 -27.14 -42.21 56.09
CA LYS A 9 -27.34 -41.03 56.93
C LYS A 9 -28.79 -41.07 57.41
N PRO A 10 -29.07 -41.57 58.62
CA PRO A 10 -30.43 -41.70 59.15
C PRO A 10 -31.22 -40.38 59.20
N TRP A 11 -30.52 -39.24 59.16
CA TRP A 11 -31.09 -37.89 59.17
C TRP A 11 -31.29 -37.28 57.77
N ASP A 12 -30.88 -37.97 56.69
CA ASP A 12 -30.90 -37.48 55.31
C ASP A 12 -32.00 -38.22 54.51
N THR A 13 -33.25 -38.08 54.94
CA THR A 13 -34.41 -38.71 54.33
C THR A 13 -34.96 -37.89 53.15
N ASP A 14 -35.66 -38.52 52.20
CA ASP A 14 -36.14 -37.89 50.96
C ASP A 14 -37.20 -36.80 51.18
N ASP A 15 -37.80 -36.74 52.37
CA ASP A 15 -38.75 -35.71 52.82
C ASP A 15 -38.09 -34.41 53.29
N VAL A 16 -36.78 -34.41 53.55
CA VAL A 16 -36.04 -33.21 53.98
C VAL A 16 -35.68 -32.34 52.78
N ASP A 17 -36.23 -31.13 52.72
CA ASP A 17 -35.85 -30.13 51.71
C ASP A 17 -34.44 -29.59 52.00
N LYS A 18 -33.44 -30.22 51.39
CA LYS A 18 -32.00 -29.90 51.53
C LYS A 18 -31.62 -28.50 51.07
N TRP A 19 -32.53 -27.76 50.43
CA TRP A 19 -32.25 -26.44 49.84
C TRP A 19 -32.96 -25.28 50.57
N LYS A 20 -33.83 -25.58 51.52
CA LYS A 20 -34.50 -24.57 52.33
C LYS A 20 -33.56 -24.09 53.45
N ILE A 21 -33.27 -22.80 53.46
CA ILE A 21 -32.42 -22.18 54.48
C ILE A 21 -33.34 -21.75 55.63
N GLU A 22 -33.23 -22.43 56.76
CA GLU A 22 -33.92 -22.05 57.99
C GLU A 22 -33.06 -21.07 58.79
N LYS A 23 -33.72 -20.07 59.40
CA LYS A 23 -33.01 -19.02 60.15
C LYS A 23 -32.49 -19.59 61.46
N PHE A 24 -31.20 -19.37 61.74
CA PHE A 24 -30.60 -19.77 63.01
C PHE A 24 -31.04 -18.80 64.12
N THR A 25 -31.77 -19.32 65.10
CA THR A 25 -32.27 -18.54 66.24
C THR A 25 -31.37 -18.69 67.47
N PRO A 26 -31.45 -17.79 68.46
CA PRO A 26 -30.70 -17.95 69.71
C PRO A 26 -30.98 -19.25 70.47
N GLU A 27 -32.16 -19.86 70.26
CA GLU A 27 -32.57 -21.11 70.90
C GLU A 27 -31.84 -22.32 70.32
N ASP A 28 -31.41 -22.24 69.06
CA ASP A 28 -30.67 -23.30 68.36
C ASP A 28 -29.22 -23.45 68.85
N ASN A 29 -28.72 -22.45 69.60
CA ASN A 29 -27.38 -22.49 70.17
C ASN A 29 -27.33 -23.31 71.48
N VAL A 30 -27.54 -24.62 71.37
CA VAL A 30 -27.54 -25.58 72.49
C VAL A 30 -26.17 -25.67 73.17
N GLY A 31 -25.08 -25.37 72.45
CA GLY A 31 -23.70 -25.43 72.93
C GLY A 31 -23.27 -24.27 73.84
N GLY A 32 -24.08 -23.21 73.95
CA GLY A 32 -23.76 -22.03 74.75
C GLY A 32 -22.82 -21.04 74.03
N PRO A 33 -22.24 -20.06 74.75
CA PRO A 33 -21.43 -19.00 74.14
C PRO A 33 -20.12 -19.54 73.55
N LEU A 34 -19.64 -18.90 72.48
CA LEU A 34 -18.36 -19.24 71.86
C LEU A 34 -17.21 -19.13 72.87
N LEU A 35 -16.36 -20.17 72.92
CA LEU A 35 -15.21 -20.24 73.82
C LEU A 35 -14.03 -19.38 73.34
N GLU A 36 -13.85 -19.29 72.03
CA GLU A 36 -12.75 -18.56 71.39
C GLU A 36 -13.26 -17.32 70.64
N GLU A 37 -12.37 -16.34 70.46
CA GLU A 37 -12.66 -15.12 69.73
C GLU A 37 -12.22 -15.24 68.27
N SER A 38 -13.15 -15.00 67.35
CA SER A 38 -12.85 -14.79 65.94
C SER A 38 -12.84 -13.29 65.65
N SER A 39 -11.76 -12.80 65.04
CA SER A 39 -11.59 -11.39 64.69
C SER A 39 -11.15 -11.23 63.24
N PHE A 40 -11.78 -10.31 62.51
CA PHE A 40 -11.43 -9.95 61.14
C PHE A 40 -11.26 -8.45 61.00
N SER A 41 -10.20 -8.03 60.32
CA SER A 41 -9.93 -6.62 60.02
C SER A 41 -9.84 -6.37 58.51
N THR A 42 -10.21 -5.17 58.08
CA THR A 42 -10.08 -4.72 56.69
C THR A 42 -9.72 -3.24 56.64
N LEU A 43 -8.69 -2.91 55.85
CA LEU A 43 -8.27 -1.53 55.61
C LEU A 43 -9.22 -0.81 54.66
N PHE A 44 -9.48 0.48 54.91
CA PHE A 44 -10.26 1.34 54.03
C PHE A 44 -9.46 2.55 53.55
N PRO A 45 -9.76 3.09 52.35
CA PRO A 45 -9.08 4.29 51.85
C PRO A 45 -9.43 5.55 52.64
N LYS A 46 -8.47 6.46 52.82
CA LYS A 46 -8.64 7.70 53.61
C LYS A 46 -9.89 8.53 53.24
N TYR A 47 -10.25 8.61 51.95
CA TYR A 47 -11.44 9.36 51.51
C TYR A 47 -12.77 8.80 52.03
N ARG A 48 -12.81 7.55 52.53
CA ARG A 48 -14.02 6.94 53.11
C ARG A 48 -14.24 7.26 54.57
N GLU A 49 -13.24 7.78 55.25
CA GLU A 49 -13.28 8.06 56.69
C GLU A 49 -14.50 8.88 57.12
N GLN A 50 -14.76 10.00 56.45
CA GLN A 50 -15.85 10.91 56.83
C GLN A 50 -17.22 10.23 56.75
N TYR A 51 -17.43 9.40 55.72
CA TYR A 51 -18.66 8.64 55.57
C TYR A 51 -18.77 7.54 56.62
N LEU A 52 -17.70 6.76 56.84
CA LEU A 52 -17.68 5.67 57.80
C LEU A 52 -17.91 6.18 59.22
N ARG A 53 -17.30 7.31 59.60
CA ARG A 53 -17.51 7.94 60.91
C ARG A 53 -18.98 8.28 61.16
N GLY A 54 -19.67 8.83 60.16
CA GLY A 54 -21.10 9.15 60.25
C GLY A 54 -22.02 7.93 60.25
N ALA A 55 -21.66 6.89 59.49
CA ALA A 55 -22.44 5.65 59.38
C ALA A 55 -22.15 4.63 60.48
N TRP A 56 -21.04 4.77 61.23
CA TRP A 56 -20.59 3.79 62.23
C TRP A 56 -21.63 3.49 63.31
N PRO A 57 -22.33 4.48 63.91
CA PRO A 57 -23.35 4.20 64.93
C PRO A 57 -24.51 3.33 64.42
N PHE A 58 -24.80 3.40 63.12
CA PHE A 58 -25.81 2.56 62.49
C PHE A 58 -25.29 1.12 62.32
N ILE A 59 -24.01 0.97 61.96
CA ILE A 59 -23.35 -0.34 61.81
C ILE A 59 -23.21 -1.05 63.17
N THR A 60 -22.78 -0.34 64.22
CA THR A 60 -22.67 -0.91 65.57
C THR A 60 -24.02 -1.39 66.07
N LYS A 61 -25.08 -0.58 65.92
CA LYS A 61 -26.44 -0.96 66.31
C LYS A 61 -26.96 -2.20 65.58
N THR A 62 -26.58 -2.38 64.32
CA THR A 62 -27.02 -3.52 63.49
C THR A 62 -26.21 -4.79 63.71
N LEU A 63 -24.96 -4.71 64.17
CA LEU A 63 -24.14 -5.89 64.50
C LEU A 63 -24.28 -6.33 65.96
N GLU A 64 -24.30 -5.38 66.91
CA GLU A 64 -24.29 -5.70 68.33
C GLU A 64 -25.65 -6.21 68.83
N LYS A 65 -26.76 -5.57 68.45
CA LYS A 65 -28.09 -5.89 68.99
C LYS A 65 -28.63 -7.25 68.51
N PRO A 66 -28.65 -7.56 67.20
CA PRO A 66 -29.25 -8.81 66.71
C PRO A 66 -28.27 -9.99 66.64
N HIS A 67 -26.94 -9.76 66.55
CA HIS A 67 -25.96 -10.84 66.37
C HIS A 67 -24.89 -10.90 67.47
N GLY A 68 -24.82 -9.92 68.37
CA GLY A 68 -23.82 -9.90 69.44
C GLY A 68 -22.38 -9.77 68.93
N ILE A 69 -22.15 -9.15 67.76
CA ILE A 69 -20.82 -8.96 67.17
C ILE A 69 -20.32 -7.56 67.52
N ALA A 70 -19.10 -7.46 68.05
CA ALA A 70 -18.44 -6.19 68.32
C ALA A 70 -17.80 -5.65 67.03
N CYS A 71 -17.80 -4.32 66.87
CA CYS A 71 -17.11 -3.69 65.75
C CYS A 71 -16.40 -2.39 66.17
N THR A 72 -15.16 -2.23 65.73
CA THR A 72 -14.32 -1.07 66.02
C THR A 72 -13.86 -0.40 64.73
N LEU A 73 -13.84 0.93 64.72
CA LEU A 73 -13.35 1.76 63.62
C LEU A 73 -12.10 2.51 64.06
N ASP A 74 -10.95 2.15 63.49
CA ASP A 74 -9.69 2.85 63.71
C ASP A 74 -9.46 3.87 62.59
N LEU A 75 -9.38 5.14 62.97
CA LEU A 75 -9.17 6.27 62.06
C LEU A 75 -7.69 6.62 61.86
N ILE A 76 -6.82 6.14 62.75
CA ILE A 76 -5.37 6.34 62.69
C ILE A 76 -4.79 5.34 61.69
N GLU A 77 -5.06 4.05 61.90
CA GLU A 77 -4.64 2.99 60.98
C GLU A 77 -5.50 2.96 59.70
N GLY A 78 -6.74 3.47 59.76
CA GLY A 78 -7.68 3.37 58.65
C GLY A 78 -8.20 1.95 58.47
N SER A 79 -8.52 1.27 59.58
CA SER A 79 -8.96 -0.12 59.62
C SER A 79 -10.34 -0.25 60.27
N MET A 80 -11.13 -1.22 59.79
CA MET A 80 -12.38 -1.64 60.42
C MET A 80 -12.17 -3.07 60.91
N THR A 81 -12.53 -3.34 62.16
CA THR A 81 -12.40 -4.66 62.77
C THR A 81 -13.75 -5.11 63.30
N VAL A 82 -14.07 -6.39 63.09
CA VAL A 82 -15.23 -7.07 63.66
C VAL A 82 -14.76 -8.26 64.47
N SER A 83 -15.31 -8.47 65.66
CA SER A 83 -14.99 -9.63 66.48
C SER A 83 -16.22 -10.24 67.15
N THR A 84 -16.17 -11.56 67.33
CA THR A 84 -17.19 -12.29 68.09
C THR A 84 -17.11 -11.94 69.56
N THR A 85 -18.25 -11.94 70.25
CA THR A 85 -18.31 -11.74 71.69
C THR A 85 -18.92 -12.97 72.38
N ARG A 86 -18.91 -12.98 73.71
CA ARG A 86 -19.63 -13.99 74.50
C ARG A 86 -21.15 -13.99 74.30
N LYS A 87 -21.70 -12.99 73.59
CA LYS A 87 -23.12 -12.89 73.26
C LYS A 87 -23.43 -13.36 71.83
N THR A 88 -22.42 -13.71 71.04
CA THR A 88 -22.61 -14.23 69.69
C THR A 88 -23.17 -15.65 69.78
N TYR A 89 -24.39 -15.85 69.29
CA TYR A 89 -25.04 -17.16 69.27
C TYR A 89 -24.84 -17.87 67.92
N ASP A 90 -24.83 -17.13 66.81
CA ASP A 90 -24.58 -17.69 65.47
C ASP A 90 -23.08 -17.71 65.15
N PRO A 91 -22.45 -18.89 64.99
CA PRO A 91 -21.04 -19.00 64.64
C PRO A 91 -20.71 -18.48 63.23
N ALA A 92 -21.66 -18.48 62.29
CA ALA A 92 -21.44 -18.05 60.91
C ALA A 92 -21.61 -16.53 60.71
N ALA A 93 -22.35 -15.85 61.58
CA ALA A 93 -22.61 -14.41 61.49
C ALA A 93 -21.31 -13.56 61.40
N ILE A 94 -20.21 -14.02 61.98
CA ILE A 94 -18.91 -13.33 61.89
C ILE A 94 -18.36 -13.29 60.44
N LEU A 95 -18.66 -14.30 59.62
CA LEU A 95 -18.27 -14.33 58.21
C LEU A 95 -19.06 -13.29 57.40
N ASN A 96 -20.35 -13.12 57.72
CA ASN A 96 -21.19 -12.08 57.12
C ASN A 96 -20.72 -10.69 57.56
N ALA A 97 -20.36 -10.51 58.84
CA ALA A 97 -19.79 -9.26 59.35
C ALA A 97 -18.42 -8.92 58.71
N ARG A 98 -17.57 -9.92 58.46
CA ARG A 98 -16.33 -9.77 57.69
C ARG A 98 -16.62 -9.25 56.27
N ASP A 99 -17.64 -9.79 55.63
CA ASP A 99 -17.99 -9.41 54.26
C ASP A 99 -18.68 -8.04 54.21
N LEU A 100 -19.42 -7.65 55.25
CA LEU A 100 -19.92 -6.29 55.47
C LEU A 100 -18.79 -5.26 55.48
N ILE A 101 -17.74 -5.44 56.29
CA ILE A 101 -16.64 -4.48 56.36
C ILE A 101 -15.84 -4.42 55.05
N LYS A 102 -15.73 -5.53 54.30
CA LYS A 102 -15.16 -5.52 52.95
C LYS A 102 -15.99 -4.69 51.98
N LEU A 103 -17.32 -4.80 52.02
CA LEU A 103 -18.22 -4.01 51.16
C LEU A 103 -18.13 -2.52 51.48
N LEU A 104 -18.09 -2.16 52.76
CA LEU A 104 -17.91 -0.78 53.23
C LEU A 104 -16.59 -0.17 52.76
N ALA A 105 -15.50 -0.96 52.80
CA ALA A 105 -14.20 -0.56 52.28
C ALA A 105 -14.21 -0.36 50.75
N ARG A 106 -15.10 -1.04 50.02
CA ARG A 106 -15.36 -0.88 48.58
C ARG A 106 -16.45 0.14 48.26
N SER A 107 -16.71 1.05 49.19
CA SER A 107 -17.63 2.19 49.08
C SER A 107 -19.10 1.85 48.85
N VAL A 108 -19.54 0.65 49.20
CA VAL A 108 -20.96 0.34 49.24
C VAL A 108 -21.62 1.15 50.38
N PRO A 109 -22.78 1.79 50.15
CA PRO A 109 -23.50 2.51 51.19
C PRO A 109 -23.94 1.57 52.33
N ALA A 110 -23.83 2.02 53.58
CA ALA A 110 -24.15 1.21 54.76
C ALA A 110 -25.57 0.61 54.76
N PRO A 111 -26.64 1.34 54.38
CA PRO A 111 -27.98 0.73 54.32
C PRO A 111 -28.11 -0.43 53.33
N GLN A 112 -27.33 -0.40 52.25
CA GLN A 112 -27.30 -1.49 51.28
C GLN A 112 -26.39 -2.62 51.74
N ALA A 113 -25.23 -2.29 52.35
CA ALA A 113 -24.25 -3.25 52.79
C ALA A 113 -24.78 -4.13 53.94
N VAL A 114 -25.57 -3.59 54.87
CA VAL A 114 -26.13 -4.33 56.02
C VAL A 114 -27.02 -5.51 55.60
N LYS A 115 -27.60 -5.49 54.40
CA LYS A 115 -28.36 -6.62 53.85
C LYS A 115 -27.55 -7.91 53.74
N ILE A 116 -26.21 -7.84 53.76
CA ILE A 116 -25.35 -9.04 53.79
C ILE A 116 -25.50 -9.88 55.07
N MET A 117 -26.13 -9.33 56.12
CA MET A 117 -26.44 -10.06 57.34
C MET A 117 -27.68 -10.95 57.19
N GLU A 118 -28.42 -10.84 56.08
CA GLU A 118 -29.55 -11.71 55.73
C GLU A 118 -29.02 -12.99 55.04
N ASP A 119 -29.54 -14.16 55.41
CA ASP A 119 -28.98 -15.46 54.98
C ASP A 119 -29.07 -15.73 53.47
N ASP A 120 -30.01 -15.09 52.77
CA ASP A 120 -30.25 -15.24 51.33
C ASP A 120 -29.38 -14.32 50.46
N VAL A 121 -28.66 -13.38 51.09
CA VAL A 121 -27.82 -12.39 50.42
C VAL A 121 -26.35 -12.78 50.55
N ALA A 122 -25.68 -12.93 49.42
CA ALA A 122 -24.23 -13.09 49.36
C ALA A 122 -23.59 -11.85 48.72
N CYS A 123 -22.26 -11.74 48.82
CA CYS A 123 -21.50 -10.72 48.12
C CYS A 123 -20.37 -11.31 47.29
N ASP A 124 -19.98 -10.56 46.26
CA ASP A 124 -18.83 -10.88 45.44
C ASP A 124 -18.03 -9.63 45.07
N VAL A 125 -16.72 -9.66 45.30
CA VAL A 125 -15.80 -8.57 44.97
C VAL A 125 -14.95 -8.99 43.78
N ILE A 126 -15.39 -8.60 42.58
CA ILE A 126 -14.77 -9.00 41.32
C ILE A 126 -13.59 -8.07 41.02
N LYS A 127 -12.39 -8.66 41.01
CA LYS A 127 -11.16 -7.95 40.68
C LYS A 127 -11.03 -7.79 39.18
N ILE A 128 -11.22 -6.56 38.69
CA ILE A 128 -11.03 -6.20 37.27
C ILE A 128 -9.62 -5.66 36.98
N ARG A 129 -8.80 -5.45 38.02
CA ARG A 129 -7.39 -5.06 37.89
C ARG A 129 -6.61 -6.09 37.08
N ASN A 130 -5.78 -5.64 36.15
CA ASN A 130 -4.91 -6.45 35.29
C ASN A 130 -5.60 -7.35 34.25
N LEU A 131 -6.93 -7.32 34.13
CA LEU A 131 -7.63 -8.01 33.02
C LEU A 131 -7.37 -7.34 31.66
N VAL A 132 -6.94 -6.08 31.68
CA VAL A 132 -6.63 -5.29 30.49
C VAL A 132 -5.30 -4.58 30.69
N GLY A 133 -4.32 -4.84 29.80
CA GLY A 133 -2.97 -4.30 29.95
C GLY A 133 -2.85 -2.78 29.71
N ASN A 134 -3.73 -2.18 28.91
CA ASN A 134 -3.71 -0.75 28.60
C ASN A 134 -4.73 0.02 29.46
N LYS A 135 -4.28 1.09 30.13
CA LYS A 135 -5.10 1.94 31.01
C LYS A 135 -6.30 2.56 30.31
N ASP A 136 -6.16 3.09 29.11
CA ASP A 136 -7.27 3.72 28.38
C ASP A 136 -8.33 2.70 27.98
N ARG A 137 -7.87 1.52 27.57
CA ARG A 137 -8.77 0.40 27.25
C ARG A 137 -9.50 -0.09 28.49
N PHE A 138 -8.81 -0.13 29.64
CA PHE A 138 -9.42 -0.47 30.92
C PHE A 138 -10.51 0.53 31.31
N VAL A 139 -10.23 1.84 31.24
CA VAL A 139 -11.23 2.89 31.56
C VAL A 139 -12.43 2.81 30.63
N LYS A 140 -12.22 2.63 29.31
CA LYS A 140 -13.32 2.49 28.33
C LYS A 140 -14.15 1.22 28.57
N ARG A 141 -13.54 0.07 28.89
CA ARG A 141 -14.28 -1.17 29.21
C ARG A 141 -15.00 -1.10 30.54
N ARG A 142 -14.41 -0.46 31.56
CA ARG A 142 -15.07 -0.19 32.84
C ARG A 142 -16.28 0.72 32.64
N GLN A 143 -16.13 1.80 31.89
CA GLN A 143 -17.24 2.71 31.57
C GLN A 143 -18.37 2.00 30.81
N ARG A 144 -18.03 1.02 29.96
CA ARG A 144 -19.02 0.19 29.26
C ARG A 144 -19.88 -0.66 30.20
N ILE A 145 -19.36 -1.08 31.37
CA ILE A 145 -20.14 -1.79 32.39
C ILE A 145 -21.22 -0.86 32.98
N LEU A 146 -20.87 0.41 33.24
CA LEU A 146 -21.83 1.41 33.68
C LEU A 146 -22.86 1.72 32.58
N GLY A 147 -22.38 1.87 31.35
CA GLY A 147 -23.17 2.32 30.22
C GLY A 147 -23.44 3.83 30.22
N PRO A 148 -24.15 4.35 29.21
CA PRO A 148 -24.57 5.74 29.18
C PRO A 148 -25.56 5.98 30.32
N SER A 149 -25.31 7.01 31.13
CA SER A 149 -26.13 7.40 32.30
C SER A 149 -26.42 6.27 33.30
N GLY A 150 -25.59 5.22 33.36
CA GLY A 150 -25.81 4.08 34.27
C GLY A 150 -26.89 3.09 33.80
N SER A 151 -27.43 3.23 32.59
CA SER A 151 -28.51 2.38 32.07
C SER A 151 -28.15 0.90 32.00
N THR A 152 -26.93 0.57 31.57
CA THR A 152 -26.45 -0.82 31.45
C THR A 152 -26.30 -1.46 32.83
N LEU A 153 -25.74 -0.72 33.78
CA LEU A 153 -25.64 -1.16 35.18
C LEU A 153 -27.03 -1.42 35.75
N LYS A 154 -27.97 -0.49 35.57
CA LYS A 154 -29.32 -0.63 36.13
C LYS A 154 -30.09 -1.79 35.53
N ALA A 155 -29.95 -2.02 34.22
CA ALA A 155 -30.53 -3.19 33.57
C ALA A 155 -29.96 -4.51 34.12
N LEU A 156 -28.64 -4.57 34.37
CA LEU A 156 -28.02 -5.75 35.00
C LEU A 156 -28.52 -5.96 36.43
N GLU A 157 -28.62 -4.90 37.23
CA GLU A 157 -29.16 -4.99 38.60
C GLU A 157 -30.58 -5.56 38.61
N LEU A 158 -31.47 -5.06 37.75
CA LEU A 158 -32.87 -5.50 37.68
C LEU A 158 -33.01 -6.95 37.17
N LEU A 159 -32.23 -7.35 36.16
CA LEU A 159 -32.32 -8.70 35.58
C LEU A 159 -31.74 -9.78 36.48
N THR A 160 -30.70 -9.44 37.24
CA THR A 160 -29.99 -10.39 38.11
C THR A 160 -30.43 -10.30 39.57
N GLU A 161 -31.31 -9.36 39.91
CA GLU A 161 -31.75 -9.06 41.28
C GLU A 161 -30.54 -8.83 42.22
N THR A 162 -29.51 -8.17 41.67
CA THR A 162 -28.29 -7.83 42.41
C THR A 162 -28.10 -6.32 42.50
N SER A 163 -27.42 -5.86 43.55
CA SER A 163 -26.90 -4.50 43.62
C SER A 163 -25.44 -4.50 43.20
N ILE A 164 -25.08 -3.66 42.23
CA ILE A 164 -23.74 -3.66 41.62
C ILE A 164 -23.11 -2.28 41.78
N LEU A 165 -21.94 -2.22 42.39
CA LEU A 165 -21.14 -1.00 42.52
C LEU A 165 -19.81 -1.15 41.78
N VAL A 166 -19.62 -0.34 40.74
CA VAL A 166 -18.36 -0.28 40.00
C VAL A 166 -17.48 0.81 40.58
N GLN A 167 -16.38 0.44 41.24
CA GLN A 167 -15.46 1.41 41.84
C GLN A 167 -14.00 1.07 41.58
N GLY A 168 -13.27 2.03 40.99
CA GLY A 168 -11.82 1.94 40.81
C GLY A 168 -11.43 0.71 39.97
N ASN A 169 -10.80 -0.27 40.63
CA ASN A 169 -10.26 -1.49 40.04
C ASN A 169 -11.02 -2.76 40.43
N THR A 170 -12.19 -2.60 41.05
CA THR A 170 -13.05 -3.69 41.51
C THR A 170 -14.50 -3.40 41.16
N VAL A 171 -15.30 -4.45 40.99
CA VAL A 171 -16.75 -4.36 40.94
C VAL A 171 -17.30 -5.17 42.09
N SER A 172 -18.03 -4.53 42.98
CA SER A 172 -18.71 -5.20 44.09
C SER A 172 -20.14 -5.53 43.66
N ALA A 173 -20.60 -6.74 43.94
CA ALA A 173 -21.97 -7.17 43.70
C ALA A 173 -22.55 -7.80 44.97
N MET A 174 -23.85 -7.61 45.21
CA MET A 174 -24.60 -8.20 46.31
C MET A 174 -25.92 -8.79 45.81
N GLY A 175 -26.30 -9.97 46.26
CA GLY A 175 -27.58 -10.61 45.93
C GLY A 175 -27.48 -12.14 46.01
N SER A 176 -28.38 -12.83 45.30
CA SER A 176 -28.42 -14.29 45.31
C SER A 176 -27.19 -14.92 44.62
N TRP A 177 -26.83 -16.14 45.02
CA TRP A 177 -25.71 -16.89 44.42
C TRP A 177 -25.84 -17.08 42.90
N LYS A 178 -27.07 -17.30 42.41
CA LYS A 178 -27.36 -17.42 40.96
C LYS A 178 -27.06 -16.09 40.26
N GLY A 179 -27.56 -14.98 40.82
CA GLY A 179 -27.31 -13.63 40.33
C GLY A 179 -25.82 -13.32 40.28
N LEU A 180 -25.10 -13.51 41.39
CA LEU A 180 -23.66 -13.25 41.48
C LEU A 180 -22.84 -14.02 40.45
N LYS A 181 -23.13 -15.30 40.24
CA LYS A 181 -22.44 -16.12 39.22
C LYS A 181 -22.63 -15.56 37.82
N THR A 182 -23.85 -15.12 37.49
CA THR A 182 -24.12 -14.49 36.19
C THR A 182 -23.42 -13.14 36.05
N VAL A 183 -23.46 -12.29 37.08
CA VAL A 183 -22.81 -10.96 37.10
C VAL A 183 -21.30 -11.08 36.94
N ARG A 184 -20.66 -12.02 37.67
CA ARG A 184 -19.22 -12.33 37.53
C ARG A 184 -18.85 -12.66 36.10
N ARG A 185 -19.56 -13.61 35.49
CA ARG A 185 -19.34 -14.00 34.08
C ARG A 185 -19.42 -12.79 33.15
N ILE A 186 -20.46 -11.97 33.30
CA ILE A 186 -20.70 -10.79 32.45
C ILE A 186 -19.59 -9.75 32.59
N ILE A 187 -19.12 -9.49 33.82
CA ILE A 187 -18.05 -8.51 34.06
C ILE A 187 -16.72 -9.00 33.49
N GLU A 188 -16.37 -10.27 33.69
CA GLU A 188 -15.17 -10.90 33.15
C GLU A 188 -15.21 -10.89 31.61
N ASP A 189 -16.34 -11.27 31.00
CA ASP A 189 -16.56 -11.22 29.55
C ASP A 189 -16.48 -9.80 28.98
N THR A 190 -17.02 -8.82 29.71
CA THR A 190 -16.93 -7.41 29.32
C THR A 190 -15.48 -6.92 29.30
N MET A 191 -14.69 -7.36 30.30
CA MET A 191 -13.26 -7.11 30.33
C MET A 191 -12.51 -7.90 29.25
N ALA A 192 -13.03 -9.05 28.79
CA ALA A 192 -12.54 -9.82 27.65
C ALA A 192 -12.99 -9.29 26.27
N ASN A 193 -13.50 -8.05 26.20
CA ASN A 193 -13.95 -7.35 24.99
C ASN A 193 -15.32 -7.72 24.43
N ILE A 194 -16.11 -8.52 25.15
CA ILE A 194 -17.52 -8.75 24.79
C ILE A 194 -18.31 -7.53 25.27
N HIS A 195 -19.40 -7.17 24.59
CA HIS A 195 -20.23 -6.04 25.04
C HIS A 195 -21.33 -6.53 25.99
N PRO A 196 -21.55 -5.91 27.17
CA PRO A 196 -22.51 -6.41 28.17
C PRO A 196 -23.95 -6.45 27.64
N ILE A 197 -24.29 -5.62 26.64
CA ILE A 197 -25.60 -5.63 25.98
C ILE A 197 -25.98 -7.01 25.41
N TYR A 198 -25.00 -7.82 24.99
CA TYR A 198 -25.27 -9.16 24.48
C TYR A 198 -25.76 -10.07 25.61
N ALA A 199 -25.10 -9.99 26.77
CA ALA A 199 -25.52 -10.71 27.96
C ALA A 199 -26.85 -10.20 28.52
N ILE A 200 -27.13 -8.89 28.44
CA ILE A 200 -28.43 -8.32 28.82
C ILE A 200 -29.54 -8.91 27.95
N LYS A 201 -29.34 -8.95 26.62
CA LYS A 201 -30.32 -9.58 25.71
C LYS A 201 -30.51 -11.07 26.00
N GLU A 202 -29.42 -11.78 26.26
CA GLU A 202 -29.46 -13.19 26.67
C GLU A 202 -30.26 -13.36 27.98
N LEU A 203 -30.04 -12.53 28.99
CA LEU A 203 -30.75 -12.57 30.26
C LEU A 203 -32.24 -12.21 30.12
N MET A 204 -32.59 -11.24 29.29
CA MET A 204 -33.98 -10.89 29.00
C MET A 204 -34.74 -12.09 28.43
N ILE A 205 -34.16 -12.74 27.41
CA ILE A 205 -34.76 -13.92 26.79
C ILE A 205 -34.83 -15.09 27.79
N ARG A 206 -33.79 -15.29 28.60
CA ARG A 206 -33.82 -16.33 29.66
C ARG A 206 -34.93 -16.09 30.67
N LYS A 207 -35.11 -14.86 31.16
CA LYS A 207 -36.19 -14.50 32.09
C LYS A 207 -37.58 -14.64 31.46
N GLU A 208 -37.72 -14.45 30.15
CA GLU A 208 -38.98 -14.71 29.43
C GLU A 208 -39.25 -16.21 29.26
N LEU A 209 -38.24 -17.00 28.91
CA LEU A 209 -38.35 -18.45 28.77
C LEU A 209 -38.60 -19.16 30.11
N GLU A 210 -38.01 -18.64 31.20
CA GLU A 210 -38.20 -19.16 32.57
C GLU A 210 -39.66 -19.09 33.03
N LYS A 211 -40.46 -18.16 32.49
CA LYS A 211 -41.90 -18.07 32.80
C LYS A 211 -42.73 -19.21 32.21
N ASN A 212 -42.22 -19.89 31.17
CA ASN A 212 -42.93 -20.96 30.50
C ASN A 212 -42.58 -22.32 31.15
N PRO A 213 -43.51 -22.99 31.84
CA PRO A 213 -43.21 -24.22 32.57
C PRO A 213 -42.85 -25.40 31.65
N GLU A 214 -43.36 -25.42 30.42
CA GLU A 214 -43.13 -26.49 29.45
C GLU A 214 -41.65 -26.60 29.02
N LEU A 215 -40.96 -25.46 28.91
CA LEU A 215 -39.58 -25.38 28.43
C LEU A 215 -38.54 -25.49 29.55
N ALA A 216 -38.96 -25.64 30.82
CA ALA A 216 -38.06 -25.60 31.98
C ALA A 216 -37.03 -26.75 32.01
N LYS A 217 -37.34 -27.89 31.38
CA LYS A 217 -36.46 -29.08 31.33
C LYS A 217 -35.62 -29.18 30.06
N GLU A 218 -35.86 -28.32 29.08
CA GLU A 218 -35.18 -28.35 27.77
C GLU A 218 -33.99 -27.37 27.72
N SER A 219 -33.01 -27.62 26.85
CA SER A 219 -31.93 -26.66 26.61
C SER A 219 -32.43 -25.45 25.82
N TRP A 220 -32.14 -24.25 26.33
CA TRP A 220 -32.55 -22.98 25.71
C TRP A 220 -31.60 -22.47 24.63
N ASP A 221 -30.51 -23.19 24.31
CA ASP A 221 -29.47 -22.72 23.39
C ASP A 221 -29.99 -22.36 21.99
N ARG A 222 -31.10 -22.98 21.55
CA ARG A 222 -31.77 -22.67 20.27
C ARG A 222 -32.39 -21.28 20.25
N PHE A 223 -32.89 -20.81 21.39
CA PHE A 223 -33.55 -19.51 21.53
C PHE A 223 -32.57 -18.39 21.88
N LEU A 224 -31.41 -18.74 22.42
CA LEU A 224 -30.39 -17.76 22.80
C LEU A 224 -29.70 -17.18 21.55
N PRO A 225 -29.60 -15.85 21.44
CA PRO A 225 -28.90 -15.22 20.33
C PRO A 225 -27.41 -15.56 20.33
N ASN A 226 -26.95 -16.24 19.30
CA ASN A 226 -25.54 -16.61 19.20
C ASN A 226 -24.71 -15.49 18.56
N PHE A 227 -24.21 -14.57 19.38
CA PHE A 227 -23.31 -13.50 18.95
C PHE A 227 -21.88 -14.02 18.73
N LYS A 228 -21.71 -15.04 17.87
CA LYS A 228 -20.37 -15.46 17.45
C LYS A 228 -19.69 -14.29 16.76
N LYS A 229 -18.44 -14.03 17.16
CA LYS A 229 -17.56 -13.18 16.39
C LYS A 229 -17.45 -13.81 15.00
N ARG A 230 -18.05 -13.19 13.97
CA ARG A 230 -17.71 -13.51 12.57
C ARG A 230 -16.27 -13.04 12.38
N THR A 231 -15.31 -13.84 12.83
CA THR A 231 -13.93 -13.70 12.41
C THR A 231 -13.95 -14.06 10.93
N LEU A 232 -14.07 -13.05 10.08
CA LEU A 232 -13.66 -13.12 8.68
C LEU A 232 -12.12 -13.24 8.66
N SER A 233 -11.57 -14.26 9.34
CA SER A 233 -10.13 -14.43 9.55
C SER A 233 -9.43 -15.09 8.38
N LYS A 234 -10.12 -15.25 7.24
CA LYS A 234 -9.42 -15.30 5.96
C LYS A 234 -9.03 -13.88 5.56
N ARG A 235 -8.22 -13.22 6.40
CA ARG A 235 -7.46 -12.06 5.94
C ARG A 235 -6.52 -12.61 4.88
N ARG A 236 -6.79 -12.32 3.60
CA ARG A 236 -5.85 -12.65 2.52
C ARG A 236 -4.48 -12.12 2.94
N VAL A 237 -3.49 -12.99 2.90
CA VAL A 237 -2.10 -12.60 3.15
C VAL A 237 -1.81 -11.42 2.20
N PRO A 238 -1.37 -10.27 2.72
CA PRO A 238 -1.07 -9.14 1.84
C PRO A 238 0.00 -9.55 0.84
N HIS A 239 -0.14 -9.13 -0.43
CA HIS A 239 0.79 -9.48 -1.51
C HIS A 239 2.25 -9.11 -1.18
N LYS A 240 2.46 -8.12 -0.31
CA LYS A 240 3.75 -7.85 0.35
C LYS A 240 3.67 -8.20 1.82
N VAL A 241 4.22 -9.35 2.18
CA VAL A 241 4.52 -9.70 3.57
C VAL A 241 5.91 -9.15 3.88
N ASN A 242 5.98 -8.07 4.67
CA ASN A 242 7.26 -7.64 5.22
C ASN A 242 7.70 -8.68 6.27
N ASP A 243 8.65 -9.52 5.89
CA ASP A 243 9.24 -10.51 6.77
C ASP A 243 10.01 -9.82 7.90
N LYS A 244 9.44 -9.86 9.11
CA LYS A 244 9.98 -9.17 10.29
C LYS A 244 11.24 -9.83 10.84
N THR A 245 11.53 -11.07 10.44
CA THR A 245 12.77 -11.79 10.78
C THR A 245 14.01 -11.06 10.29
N LYS A 246 13.90 -10.24 9.23
CA LYS A 246 15.01 -9.47 8.65
C LYS A 246 15.41 -8.22 9.44
N LYS A 247 14.62 -7.80 10.45
CA LYS A 247 14.95 -6.64 11.29
C LYS A 247 15.50 -7.12 12.64
N VAL A 248 16.75 -7.56 12.64
CA VAL A 248 17.47 -7.92 13.87
C VAL A 248 17.61 -6.66 14.73
N TYR A 249 17.19 -6.74 16.00
CA TYR A 249 17.31 -5.63 16.94
C TYR A 249 18.78 -5.32 17.22
N THR A 250 19.22 -4.12 16.90
CA THR A 250 20.54 -3.60 17.30
C THR A 250 20.33 -2.57 18.42
N PRO A 251 21.02 -2.69 19.56
CA PRO A 251 20.90 -1.70 20.65
C PRO A 251 21.53 -0.36 20.27
N PHE A 252 22.42 -0.36 19.28
CA PHE A 252 23.03 0.85 18.71
C PHE A 252 22.12 1.45 17.64
N PRO A 253 21.83 2.76 17.70
CA PRO A 253 21.12 3.44 16.64
C PRO A 253 21.98 3.49 15.37
N PRO A 254 21.38 3.50 14.16
CA PRO A 254 22.13 3.75 12.94
C PRO A 254 22.77 5.16 12.97
N PRO A 255 23.88 5.38 12.25
CA PRO A 255 24.46 6.70 12.14
C PRO A 255 23.43 7.69 11.56
N GLN A 256 23.38 8.89 12.13
CA GLN A 256 22.52 9.95 11.61
C GLN A 256 22.96 10.31 10.18
N GLU A 257 22.00 10.68 9.32
CA GLU A 257 22.34 11.22 8.01
C GLU A 257 23.11 12.53 8.19
N LYS A 258 24.30 12.61 7.61
CA LYS A 258 25.18 13.77 7.72
C LYS A 258 24.52 14.99 7.12
N SER A 259 24.66 16.15 7.75
CA SER A 259 24.13 17.40 7.20
C SER A 259 24.87 17.77 5.91
N LYS A 260 24.28 18.66 5.10
CA LYS A 260 24.98 19.19 3.92
C LYS A 260 26.31 19.85 4.29
N VAL A 261 26.38 20.47 5.48
CA VAL A 261 27.61 21.10 5.99
C VAL A 261 28.65 20.02 6.31
N ASP A 262 28.26 18.94 6.99
CA ASP A 262 29.16 17.83 7.29
C ASP A 262 29.68 17.15 6.02
N LEU A 263 28.81 16.90 5.04
CA LEU A 263 29.19 16.38 3.73
C LEU A 263 30.18 17.30 3.01
N GLN A 264 30.01 18.62 3.13
CA GLN A 264 30.92 19.61 2.55
C GLN A 264 32.25 19.68 3.31
N ILE A 265 32.26 19.50 4.63
CA ILE A 265 33.47 19.44 5.44
C ILE A 265 34.26 18.17 5.11
N GLU A 266 33.59 17.02 5.01
CA GLU A 266 34.20 15.74 4.66
C GLU A 266 34.75 15.68 3.24
N SER A 267 34.05 16.28 2.28
CA SER A 267 34.53 16.41 0.89
C SER A 267 35.63 17.45 0.72
N GLY A 268 35.92 18.25 1.76
CA GLY A 268 36.85 19.38 1.71
C GLY A 268 36.33 20.59 0.92
N GLU A 269 35.15 20.49 0.31
CA GLU A 269 34.52 21.57 -0.45
C GLU A 269 34.23 22.78 0.42
N TYR A 270 33.86 22.57 1.68
CA TYR A 270 33.56 23.63 2.65
C TYR A 270 34.70 24.64 2.77
N PHE A 271 35.94 24.18 2.72
CA PHE A 271 37.14 25.00 2.88
C PHE A 271 37.61 25.68 1.59
N LEU A 272 37.11 25.24 0.42
CA LEU A 272 37.46 25.86 -0.86
C LEU A 272 36.70 27.18 -1.06
N GLY A 273 37.45 28.25 -1.30
CA GLY A 273 36.89 29.53 -1.72
C GLY A 273 36.15 29.43 -3.06
N LYS A 274 35.22 30.35 -3.32
CA LYS A 274 34.33 30.35 -4.51
C LYS A 274 35.10 30.19 -5.83
N GLN A 275 36.25 30.85 -5.97
CA GLN A 275 37.09 30.77 -7.17
C GLN A 275 37.71 29.38 -7.41
N ALA A 276 38.09 28.67 -6.34
CA ALA A 276 38.66 27.33 -6.45
C ALA A 276 37.60 26.30 -6.87
N ARG A 277 36.36 26.45 -6.38
CA ARG A 277 35.21 25.62 -6.82
C ARG A 277 34.88 25.85 -8.29
N GLU A 278 34.84 27.11 -8.75
CA GLU A 278 34.58 27.46 -10.15
C GLU A 278 35.65 26.90 -11.11
N ARG A 279 36.93 26.86 -10.70
CA ARG A 279 38.01 26.26 -11.49
C ARG A 279 37.82 24.76 -11.65
N LYS A 280 37.53 24.04 -10.56
CA LYS A 280 37.30 22.59 -10.57
C LYS A 280 36.06 22.22 -11.39
N GLU A 281 34.98 22.99 -11.30
CA GLU A 281 33.79 22.79 -12.14
C GLU A 281 34.09 22.96 -13.63
N ARG A 282 34.93 23.94 -14.01
CA ARG A 282 35.33 24.13 -15.41
C ARG A 282 36.11 22.93 -15.93
N GLU A 283 37.08 22.44 -15.15
CA GLU A 283 37.87 21.25 -15.49
C GLU A 283 37.00 19.99 -15.64
N GLU A 284 36.02 19.78 -14.76
CA GLU A 284 35.08 18.66 -14.85
C GLU A 284 34.15 18.76 -16.06
N ARG A 285 33.68 19.97 -16.41
CA ARG A 285 32.86 20.18 -17.62
C ARG A 285 33.66 19.88 -18.87
N ASP A 286 34.91 20.33 -18.94
CA ASP A 286 35.80 20.06 -20.06
C ASP A 286 36.09 18.55 -20.20
N ALA A 287 36.29 17.85 -19.08
CA ALA A 287 36.44 16.39 -19.07
C ALA A 287 35.19 15.65 -19.56
N LYS A 288 33.99 16.03 -19.07
CA LYS A 288 32.70 15.46 -19.53
C LYS A 288 32.44 15.71 -21.01
N MET A 289 32.81 16.90 -21.51
CA MET A 289 32.71 17.24 -22.93
C MET A 289 33.60 16.35 -23.79
N LYS A 290 34.84 16.10 -23.35
CA LYS A 290 35.76 15.15 -24.01
C LYS A 290 35.18 13.74 -24.05
N ASP A 291 34.67 13.24 -22.92
CA ASP A 291 34.12 11.88 -22.81
C ASP A 291 32.86 11.67 -23.66
N LYS A 292 32.00 12.70 -23.74
CA LYS A 292 30.79 12.70 -24.60
C LYS A 292 31.13 12.75 -26.08
N MET A 293 32.17 13.50 -26.45
CA MET A 293 32.70 13.50 -27.83
C MET A 293 33.23 12.11 -28.21
N GLU A 294 33.90 11.42 -27.29
CA GLU A 294 34.42 10.08 -27.54
C GLU A 294 33.31 9.02 -27.67
N LYS A 295 32.29 9.06 -26.81
CA LYS A 295 31.13 8.15 -26.92
C LYS A 295 30.34 8.34 -28.22
N LYS A 296 30.08 9.59 -28.62
CA LYS A 296 29.43 9.88 -29.92
C LYS A 296 30.25 9.39 -31.11
N ARG A 297 31.58 9.35 -30.99
CA ARG A 297 32.47 8.82 -32.02
C ARG A 297 32.39 7.29 -32.12
N LYS A 298 32.18 6.59 -30.99
CA LYS A 298 32.02 5.12 -30.94
C LYS A 298 30.63 4.64 -31.37
N GLU A 299 29.56 5.39 -31.07
CA GLU A 299 28.18 5.05 -31.47
C GLU A 299 27.89 5.22 -32.96
N ARG A 300 28.73 5.97 -33.66
CA ARG A 300 28.54 6.28 -35.08
C ARG A 300 29.03 5.14 -35.98
N GLY A 301 30.22 4.57 -35.72
CA GLY A 301 30.85 3.53 -36.56
C GLY A 301 29.90 2.45 -37.14
N LEU A 302 29.60 2.57 -38.43
CA LEU A 302 28.70 1.70 -39.19
C LEU A 302 29.22 0.25 -39.29
N GLY A 303 28.47 -0.71 -38.75
CA GLY A 303 28.84 -2.14 -38.67
C GLY A 303 28.74 -2.97 -39.96
N SER A 304 28.79 -2.36 -41.17
CA SER A 304 28.72 -3.12 -42.44
C SER A 304 29.47 -2.46 -43.60
N LYS A 305 30.00 -3.26 -44.53
CA LYS A 305 30.80 -2.82 -45.69
C LYS A 305 29.91 -2.14 -46.75
N LEU A 306 30.34 -0.99 -47.27
CA LEU A 306 29.68 -0.27 -48.37
C LEU A 306 30.17 -0.78 -49.74
N CYS A 307 29.27 -0.89 -50.70
CA CYS A 307 29.54 -1.41 -52.05
C CYS A 307 28.88 -0.54 -53.14
N VAL A 308 29.40 -0.63 -54.37
CA VAL A 308 28.84 -0.01 -55.57
C VAL A 308 28.27 -1.12 -56.45
N TYR A 309 26.99 -1.03 -56.78
CA TYR A 309 26.26 -1.96 -57.65
C TYR A 309 25.81 -1.21 -58.90
N THR A 310 26.27 -1.65 -60.08
CA THR A 310 25.93 -1.00 -61.34
C THR A 310 25.29 -1.99 -62.30
N ILE A 311 24.19 -1.58 -62.92
CA ILE A 311 23.46 -2.36 -63.92
C ILE A 311 23.40 -1.51 -65.20
N ALA A 312 24.25 -1.81 -66.18
CA ALA A 312 24.35 -1.03 -67.42
C ALA A 312 23.15 -1.25 -68.36
N SER A 313 22.51 -2.42 -68.32
CA SER A 313 21.34 -2.76 -69.15
C SER A 313 20.02 -2.16 -68.64
N PHE A 314 20.01 -1.57 -67.45
CA PHE A 314 18.79 -1.06 -66.82
C PHE A 314 18.08 -0.01 -67.67
N SER A 315 16.75 -0.15 -67.80
CA SER A 315 15.87 0.71 -68.60
C SER A 315 16.41 0.97 -70.02
N ASN A 316 16.40 -0.08 -70.85
CA ASN A 316 16.82 -0.04 -72.26
C ASN A 316 18.25 0.49 -72.47
N GLY A 317 19.19 0.10 -71.62
CA GLY A 317 20.60 0.48 -71.74
C GLY A 317 20.96 1.87 -71.24
N ARG A 318 20.06 2.54 -70.50
CA ARG A 318 20.34 3.82 -69.83
C ARG A 318 21.27 3.64 -68.63
N GLY A 319 21.12 2.54 -67.91
CA GLY A 319 21.97 2.17 -66.78
C GLY A 319 21.64 2.90 -65.47
N ILE A 320 22.01 2.27 -64.35
CA ILE A 320 21.88 2.81 -62.99
C ILE A 320 23.04 2.32 -62.12
N SER A 321 23.56 3.19 -61.26
CA SER A 321 24.55 2.84 -60.23
C SER A 321 24.02 3.15 -58.84
N ILE A 322 24.20 2.22 -57.90
CA ILE A 322 23.70 2.29 -56.53
C ILE A 322 24.87 2.08 -55.56
N PHE A 323 25.19 3.11 -54.78
CA PHE A 323 26.17 3.06 -53.70
C PHE A 323 25.46 2.87 -52.36
N THR A 324 25.51 1.66 -51.80
CA THR A 324 24.79 1.31 -50.56
C THR A 324 25.36 0.05 -49.89
N THR A 325 24.77 -0.39 -48.78
CA THR A 325 25.14 -1.65 -48.11
C THR A 325 24.51 -2.86 -48.82
N PRO A 326 25.08 -4.08 -48.73
CA PRO A 326 24.50 -5.28 -49.35
C PRO A 326 23.03 -5.51 -49.00
N LYS A 327 22.64 -5.28 -47.74
CA LYS A 327 21.26 -5.45 -47.28
C LYS A 327 20.29 -4.52 -48.00
N ILE A 328 20.65 -3.24 -48.16
CA ILE A 328 19.80 -2.27 -48.85
C ILE A 328 19.80 -2.54 -50.36
N ALA A 329 20.89 -3.05 -50.92
CA ALA A 329 20.96 -3.42 -52.34
C ALA A 329 19.99 -4.55 -52.69
N GLU A 330 19.77 -5.52 -51.79
CA GLU A 330 18.73 -6.55 -51.94
C GLU A 330 17.32 -5.94 -52.00
N ASP A 331 17.03 -4.94 -51.14
CA ASP A 331 15.75 -4.22 -51.18
C ASP A 331 15.53 -3.51 -52.51
N PHE A 332 16.60 -2.93 -53.10
CA PHE A 332 16.54 -2.32 -54.43
C PHE A 332 16.24 -3.34 -55.53
N ALA A 333 16.89 -4.51 -55.48
CA ALA A 333 16.71 -5.56 -56.49
C ALA A 333 15.25 -6.10 -56.52
N ASN A 334 14.53 -6.01 -55.41
CA ASN A 334 13.14 -6.46 -55.30
C ASN A 334 12.10 -5.43 -55.77
N LEU A 335 12.51 -4.23 -56.21
CA LEU A 335 11.55 -3.23 -56.68
C LEU A 335 10.98 -3.63 -58.06
N PRO A 336 9.70 -3.34 -58.35
CA PRO A 336 9.07 -3.65 -59.65
C PRO A 336 9.86 -3.10 -60.84
N ALA A 337 10.51 -1.96 -60.65
CA ALA A 337 11.41 -1.32 -61.60
C ALA A 337 12.55 -2.22 -62.12
N PHE A 338 13.00 -3.20 -61.33
CA PHE A 338 14.06 -4.16 -61.69
C PHE A 338 13.54 -5.54 -62.09
N LEU A 339 12.25 -5.82 -61.83
CA LEU A 339 11.63 -7.13 -62.07
C LEU A 339 10.78 -7.15 -63.34
N ASP A 340 10.12 -6.04 -63.68
CA ASP A 340 9.21 -5.93 -64.82
C ASP A 340 9.68 -4.87 -65.82
N ALA A 341 9.93 -5.31 -67.06
CA ALA A 341 10.30 -4.42 -68.16
C ALA A 341 9.12 -3.55 -68.63
N ALA A 342 7.88 -3.99 -68.44
CA ALA A 342 6.68 -3.25 -68.81
C ALA A 342 6.45 -2.02 -67.91
N ALA A 343 6.86 -2.09 -66.64
CA ALA A 343 6.80 -0.96 -65.70
C ALA A 343 7.69 0.23 -66.10
N MET A 344 8.59 0.03 -67.08
CA MET A 344 9.48 1.07 -67.63
C MET A 344 8.99 1.62 -68.98
N ASP A 345 7.82 1.19 -69.46
CA ASP A 345 7.27 1.69 -70.72
C ASP A 345 6.96 3.19 -70.62
N GLN A 346 7.30 3.93 -71.68
CA GLN A 346 7.24 5.40 -71.75
C GLN A 346 8.10 6.21 -70.76
N ILE A 347 8.89 5.57 -69.88
CA ILE A 347 9.87 6.23 -69.01
C ILE A 347 11.17 6.45 -69.79
N ASN A 348 11.92 7.51 -69.47
CA ASN A 348 13.14 7.94 -70.15
C ASN A 348 12.97 8.51 -71.56
N ALA A 349 11.73 8.69 -72.02
CA ALA A 349 11.41 9.40 -73.26
C ALA A 349 11.28 10.91 -73.04
N TYR A 350 11.94 11.69 -73.90
CA TYR A 350 11.84 13.15 -73.88
C TYR A 350 10.41 13.61 -74.22
N SER A 351 9.80 14.34 -73.29
CA SER A 351 8.39 14.75 -73.36
C SER A 351 8.11 15.86 -74.39
N GLY A 352 9.15 16.50 -74.95
CA GLY A 352 8.99 17.68 -75.82
C GLY A 352 8.48 18.93 -75.10
N ALA A 353 8.26 18.87 -73.79
CA ALA A 353 7.63 19.93 -73.00
C ALA A 353 8.61 21.03 -72.56
N TRP A 354 9.92 20.78 -72.61
CA TRP A 354 10.95 21.65 -72.07
C TRP A 354 12.22 21.68 -72.93
N TYR A 355 13.01 22.73 -72.87
CA TYR A 355 14.35 22.80 -73.47
C TYR A 355 15.34 23.36 -72.43
N THR A 356 16.64 23.19 -72.66
CA THR A 356 17.67 23.78 -71.79
C THR A 356 18.32 24.98 -72.46
N GLN A 357 18.53 26.05 -71.71
CA GLN A 357 19.23 27.25 -72.15
C GLN A 357 20.15 27.75 -71.04
N GLU A 358 21.29 28.34 -71.43
CA GLU A 358 22.16 29.03 -70.50
C GLU A 358 21.52 30.36 -70.06
N LEU A 359 21.40 30.55 -68.75
CA LEU A 359 20.81 31.73 -68.14
C LEU A 359 21.90 32.56 -67.45
N PRO A 360 22.02 33.87 -67.74
CA PRO A 360 23.00 34.74 -67.10
C PRO A 360 22.93 34.67 -65.57
N GLY A 361 24.05 34.36 -64.93
CA GLY A 361 24.17 34.26 -63.46
C GLY A 361 23.52 33.04 -62.81
N LYS A 362 22.85 32.16 -63.57
CA LYS A 362 22.17 30.96 -63.05
C LYS A 362 22.63 29.64 -63.70
N GLY A 363 23.52 29.70 -64.69
CA GLY A 363 23.99 28.52 -65.41
C GLY A 363 22.90 27.93 -66.33
N ILE A 364 23.02 26.65 -66.67
CA ILE A 364 22.08 25.96 -67.55
C ILE A 364 20.78 25.68 -66.80
N GLY A 365 19.66 26.21 -67.28
CA GLY A 365 18.32 25.98 -66.73
C GLY A 365 17.39 25.27 -67.71
N MET A 366 16.42 24.52 -67.16
CA MET A 366 15.31 23.92 -67.92
C MET A 366 14.13 24.91 -68.02
N LEU A 367 13.72 25.25 -69.23
CA LEU A 367 12.62 26.17 -69.56
C LEU A 367 11.49 25.44 -70.30
N ALA A 368 10.24 25.85 -70.08
CA ALA A 368 9.10 25.29 -70.78
C ALA A 368 9.12 25.68 -72.28
N LYS A 369 8.96 24.69 -73.17
CA LYS A 369 8.89 24.89 -74.63
C LYS A 369 7.48 25.32 -75.09
N LYS A 370 6.47 25.00 -74.29
CA LYS A 370 5.05 25.30 -74.52
C LYS A 370 4.35 25.65 -73.20
N THR A 371 3.19 26.27 -73.27
CA THR A 371 2.32 26.47 -72.10
C THR A 371 1.90 25.11 -71.53
N LEU A 372 2.21 24.88 -70.24
CA LEU A 372 1.90 23.63 -69.54
C LEU A 372 0.55 23.73 -68.83
N LYS A 373 -0.25 22.67 -68.91
CA LYS A 373 -1.48 22.51 -68.13
C LYS A 373 -1.22 21.59 -66.94
N PHE A 374 -2.05 21.73 -65.90
CA PHE A 374 -2.00 20.81 -64.76
C PHE A 374 -2.23 19.37 -65.25
N GLY A 375 -1.32 18.47 -64.90
CA GLY A 375 -1.31 17.08 -65.37
C GLY A 375 -0.35 16.81 -66.54
N ASP A 376 0.24 17.83 -67.17
CA ASP A 376 1.23 17.62 -68.22
C ASP A 376 2.52 16.98 -67.68
N ARG A 377 2.97 15.91 -68.34
CA ARG A 377 4.22 15.21 -68.00
C ARG A 377 5.44 16.04 -68.43
N VAL A 378 6.14 16.65 -67.48
CA VAL A 378 7.35 17.44 -67.75
C VAL A 378 8.59 16.54 -67.90
N THR A 379 8.90 15.74 -66.88
CA THR A 379 10.01 14.77 -66.91
C THR A 379 9.58 13.45 -66.29
N ALA A 380 10.07 12.35 -66.85
CA ALA A 380 9.88 11.00 -66.30
C ALA A 380 11.15 10.21 -66.63
N TYR A 381 12.12 10.25 -65.72
CA TYR A 381 13.45 9.68 -65.93
C TYR A 381 13.85 8.82 -64.74
N THR A 382 14.61 7.74 -64.99
CA THR A 382 15.24 6.95 -63.94
C THR A 382 16.53 7.62 -63.46
N PRO A 383 16.90 7.43 -62.17
CA PRO A 383 18.12 8.02 -61.63
C PRO A 383 19.35 7.32 -62.22
N ALA A 384 20.40 8.09 -62.50
CA ALA A 384 21.68 7.56 -62.95
C ALA A 384 22.55 7.08 -61.76
N LEU A 385 22.46 7.79 -60.64
CA LEU A 385 23.17 7.46 -59.40
C LEU A 385 22.21 7.53 -58.21
N LEU A 386 22.25 6.51 -57.35
CA LEU A 386 21.66 6.48 -56.02
C LEU A 386 22.78 6.26 -55.00
N ALA A 387 22.91 7.13 -54.01
CA ALA A 387 23.95 7.03 -53.00
C ALA A 387 23.35 7.10 -51.59
N TYR A 388 23.67 6.11 -50.75
CA TYR A 388 23.29 6.11 -49.34
C TYR A 388 23.91 7.31 -48.61
N LEU A 389 23.09 8.04 -47.84
CA LEU A 389 23.53 9.24 -47.13
C LEU A 389 24.28 8.85 -45.84
N GLU A 390 25.58 8.56 -45.99
CA GLU A 390 26.48 8.20 -44.89
C GLU A 390 27.33 9.42 -44.44
N GLY A 391 27.47 9.62 -43.13
CA GLY A 391 28.26 10.71 -42.55
C GLY A 391 29.74 10.37 -42.28
N GLU A 392 30.11 9.10 -42.39
CA GLU A 392 31.34 8.57 -41.78
C GLU A 392 32.51 8.38 -42.74
N LEU A 393 32.24 8.28 -44.04
CA LEU A 393 33.31 8.13 -45.02
C LEU A 393 34.06 9.45 -45.24
N PRO A 394 35.41 9.45 -45.16
CA PRO A 394 36.24 10.57 -45.56
C PRO A 394 35.94 11.01 -47.00
N THR A 395 36.01 12.31 -47.26
CA THR A 395 35.68 12.93 -48.55
C THR A 395 36.37 12.24 -49.74
N LEU A 396 37.68 11.92 -49.61
CA LEU A 396 38.44 11.29 -50.68
C LEU A 396 38.07 9.82 -50.92
N GLU A 397 37.63 9.10 -49.88
CA GLU A 397 37.16 7.72 -50.05
C GLU A 397 35.79 7.67 -50.70
N ARG A 398 34.89 8.57 -50.31
CA ARG A 398 33.58 8.70 -50.93
C ARG A 398 33.70 9.04 -52.42
N GLU A 399 34.59 9.97 -52.77
CA GLU A 399 34.88 10.30 -54.17
C GLU A 399 35.36 9.08 -54.96
N LYS A 400 36.18 8.19 -54.37
CA LYS A 400 36.62 6.95 -55.06
C LYS A 400 35.43 6.08 -55.44
N TYR A 401 34.48 5.87 -54.51
CA TYR A 401 33.28 5.09 -54.80
C TYR A 401 32.36 5.76 -55.81
N PHE A 402 32.19 7.08 -55.73
CA PHE A 402 31.36 7.82 -56.69
C PHE A 402 31.96 7.83 -58.09
N ARG A 403 33.29 7.96 -58.21
CA ARG A 403 33.97 7.79 -59.51
C ARG A 403 33.77 6.40 -60.07
N LEU A 404 33.91 5.38 -59.24
CA LEU A 404 33.69 4.00 -59.66
C LEU A 404 32.26 3.81 -60.18
N ALA A 405 31.27 4.26 -59.41
CA ALA A 405 29.85 4.24 -59.78
C ALA A 405 29.58 4.89 -61.14
N VAL A 406 30.10 6.10 -61.35
CA VAL A 406 29.89 6.84 -62.60
C VAL A 406 30.68 6.24 -63.77
N SER A 407 31.87 5.70 -63.53
CA SER A 407 32.69 5.07 -64.58
C SER A 407 32.08 3.80 -65.15
N GLN A 408 31.23 3.11 -64.38
CA GLN A 408 30.55 1.88 -64.78
C GLN A 408 29.22 2.13 -65.52
N LEU A 409 28.77 3.39 -65.63
CA LEU A 409 27.57 3.74 -66.38
C LEU A 409 27.83 3.74 -67.90
N PRO A 410 26.80 3.49 -68.73
CA PRO A 410 26.89 3.65 -70.18
C PRO A 410 27.36 5.05 -70.58
N ASP A 411 28.16 5.14 -71.66
CA ASP A 411 28.82 6.38 -72.10
C ASP A 411 27.85 7.56 -72.21
N ALA A 412 26.68 7.36 -72.83
CA ALA A 412 25.66 8.40 -73.00
C ALA A 412 25.13 8.97 -71.67
N THR A 413 24.95 8.11 -70.65
CA THR A 413 24.46 8.52 -69.33
C THR A 413 25.58 9.15 -68.50
N ARG A 414 26.80 8.58 -68.58
CA ARG A 414 28.00 9.10 -67.92
C ARG A 414 28.31 10.52 -68.40
N ASP A 415 28.28 10.76 -69.70
CA ASP A 415 28.62 12.07 -70.27
C ASP A 415 27.58 13.12 -69.89
N ARG A 416 26.29 12.77 -69.87
CA ARG A 416 25.22 13.65 -69.33
C ARG A 416 25.42 13.97 -67.86
N PHE A 417 25.83 13.00 -67.05
CA PHE A 417 26.12 13.18 -65.64
C PHE A 417 27.32 14.12 -65.42
N LEU A 418 28.40 13.95 -66.19
CA LEU A 418 29.63 14.75 -66.04
C LEU A 418 29.51 16.20 -66.54
N GLN A 419 28.44 16.51 -67.29
CA GLN A 419 28.07 17.86 -67.75
C GLN A 419 27.18 18.63 -66.75
N LEU A 420 26.84 18.04 -65.61
CA LEU A 420 26.06 18.71 -64.57
C LEU A 420 26.88 19.75 -63.82
N ALA A 421 26.19 20.68 -63.14
CA ALA A 421 26.82 21.78 -62.42
C ALA A 421 27.63 21.28 -61.20
N THR A 422 28.68 22.03 -60.84
CA THR A 422 29.52 21.80 -59.66
C THR A 422 29.41 22.99 -58.69
N VAL A 423 29.59 22.78 -57.38
CA VAL A 423 29.53 23.86 -56.38
C VAL A 423 30.89 24.53 -56.20
N TYR A 424 31.95 23.75 -56.04
CA TYR A 424 33.28 24.25 -55.64
C TYR A 424 34.30 24.22 -56.78
N GLY A 425 34.12 23.34 -57.76
CA GLY A 425 35.00 23.22 -58.92
C GLY A 425 36.34 22.54 -58.62
N ASP A 426 36.48 21.81 -57.51
CA ASP A 426 37.70 21.06 -57.18
C ASP A 426 37.80 19.76 -58.01
N PRO A 427 38.81 19.60 -58.88
CA PRO A 427 38.99 18.40 -59.69
C PRO A 427 39.15 17.13 -58.84
N ARG A 428 39.66 17.24 -57.60
CA ARG A 428 39.92 16.10 -56.72
C ARG A 428 38.66 15.46 -56.16
N ILE A 429 37.52 16.16 -56.20
CA ILE A 429 36.22 15.68 -55.71
C ILE A 429 35.09 15.95 -56.71
N ARG A 430 35.42 15.99 -58.02
CA ARG A 430 34.52 16.38 -59.09
C ARG A 430 33.17 15.65 -59.06
N VAL A 431 33.16 14.33 -58.86
CA VAL A 431 31.91 13.56 -58.92
C VAL A 431 31.05 13.85 -57.70
N GLN A 432 31.66 13.89 -56.52
CA GLN A 432 30.98 14.28 -55.30
C GLN A 432 30.44 15.72 -55.36
N ASP A 433 31.16 16.64 -55.99
CA ASP A 433 30.72 18.03 -56.17
C ASP A 433 29.49 18.13 -57.10
N ILE A 434 29.48 17.34 -58.18
CA ILE A 434 28.31 17.16 -59.04
C ILE A 434 27.13 16.62 -58.24
N VAL A 435 27.33 15.53 -57.49
CA VAL A 435 26.28 14.93 -56.66
C VAL A 435 25.71 15.98 -55.71
N LYS A 436 26.57 16.72 -55.00
CA LYS A 436 26.14 17.74 -54.05
C LYS A 436 25.26 18.84 -54.66
N ALA A 437 25.54 19.27 -55.88
CA ALA A 437 24.76 20.31 -56.56
C ALA A 437 23.43 19.80 -57.15
N ASN A 438 23.32 18.51 -57.46
CA ASN A 438 22.30 17.99 -58.38
C ASN A 438 21.41 16.89 -57.80
N THR A 439 21.53 16.56 -56.52
CA THR A 439 20.78 15.47 -55.89
C THR A 439 19.39 15.84 -55.42
N PHE A 440 18.49 14.87 -55.57
CA PHE A 440 17.19 14.82 -54.92
C PHE A 440 17.21 13.79 -53.80
N GLN A 441 16.50 14.04 -52.70
CA GLN A 441 16.40 13.09 -51.61
C GLN A 441 15.29 12.07 -51.91
N LEU A 442 15.61 10.79 -51.77
CA LEU A 442 14.71 9.67 -51.98
C LEU A 442 14.76 8.75 -50.77
N GLU A 443 13.60 8.44 -50.20
CA GLU A 443 13.48 7.47 -49.10
C GLU A 443 12.99 6.13 -49.63
N LEU A 444 13.81 5.09 -49.47
CA LEU A 444 13.50 3.72 -49.88
C LEU A 444 13.99 2.75 -48.80
N GLY A 445 13.16 1.78 -48.43
CA GLY A 445 13.47 0.81 -47.36
C GLY A 445 13.67 1.44 -45.97
N GLY A 446 13.14 2.64 -45.71
CA GLY A 446 13.37 3.39 -44.46
C GLY A 446 14.72 4.12 -44.40
N HIS A 447 15.43 4.21 -45.53
CA HIS A 447 16.75 4.81 -45.64
C HIS A 447 16.78 5.95 -46.67
N ASN A 448 17.47 7.03 -46.32
CA ASN A 448 17.63 8.20 -47.18
C ASN A 448 18.78 8.02 -48.17
N HIS A 449 18.45 8.21 -49.45
CA HIS A 449 19.37 8.14 -50.56
C HIS A 449 19.40 9.45 -51.33
N LEU A 450 20.57 9.81 -51.81
CA LEU A 450 20.81 10.89 -52.74
C LEU A 450 20.65 10.35 -54.17
N ALA A 451 19.69 10.88 -54.91
CA ALA A 451 19.36 10.46 -56.28
C ALA A 451 19.74 11.55 -57.28
N VAL A 452 20.49 11.22 -58.32
CA VAL A 452 20.83 12.15 -59.41
C VAL A 452 20.13 11.75 -60.70
N PHE A 453 19.41 12.69 -61.29
CA PHE A 453 18.67 12.53 -62.54
C PHE A 453 19.23 13.55 -63.54
N PRO A 454 20.17 13.19 -64.44
CA PRO A 454 20.91 14.18 -65.24
C PRO A 454 20.02 15.17 -66.02
N GLU A 455 18.88 14.72 -66.53
CA GLU A 455 17.93 15.60 -67.22
C GLU A 455 17.17 16.51 -66.25
N THR A 456 16.67 15.96 -65.15
CA THR A 456 15.84 16.68 -64.16
C THR A 456 16.66 17.62 -63.28
N SER A 457 17.92 17.28 -63.00
CA SER A 457 18.83 18.08 -62.17
C SER A 457 19.14 19.47 -62.77
N ARG A 458 18.83 19.70 -64.05
CA ARG A 458 18.93 21.03 -64.70
C ARG A 458 17.74 21.96 -64.39
N LEU A 459 16.80 21.51 -63.57
CA LEU A 459 15.74 22.36 -63.02
C LEU A 459 16.33 23.28 -61.96
N ASN A 460 16.74 24.49 -62.37
CA ASN A 460 17.16 25.56 -61.46
C ASN A 460 15.96 26.10 -60.68
N HIS A 461 15.57 25.41 -59.61
CA HIS A 461 14.47 25.83 -58.77
C HIS A 461 15.01 26.64 -57.58
N ALA A 462 14.68 27.94 -57.51
CA ALA A 462 14.99 28.81 -56.36
C ALA A 462 14.12 28.53 -55.12
N CYS A 463 13.42 27.39 -55.11
CA CYS A 463 12.49 27.01 -54.05
C CYS A 463 12.79 25.56 -53.64
N ALA A 464 12.59 25.18 -52.39
CA ALA A 464 12.59 23.77 -52.02
C ALA A 464 11.33 23.10 -52.63
N PRO A 465 11.44 22.06 -53.48
CA PRO A 465 10.27 21.36 -53.98
C PRO A 465 9.58 20.67 -52.80
N LYS A 466 8.41 21.19 -52.41
CA LYS A 466 7.63 20.65 -51.27
C LYS A 466 6.98 19.28 -51.56
N TYR A 467 6.94 18.84 -52.81
CA TYR A 467 6.31 17.58 -53.18
C TYR A 467 7.02 16.92 -54.38
N VAL A 468 7.56 15.72 -54.17
CA VAL A 468 7.94 14.77 -55.22
C VAL A 468 6.93 13.62 -55.14
N LYS A 469 6.01 13.52 -56.11
CA LYS A 469 5.07 12.39 -56.17
C LYS A 469 5.76 11.24 -56.90
N ILE A 470 6.25 10.26 -56.14
CA ILE A 470 6.72 8.99 -56.68
C ILE A 470 5.47 8.14 -56.93
N LEU A 471 5.19 7.83 -58.20
CA LEU A 471 4.14 6.87 -58.53
C LEU A 471 4.60 5.50 -58.04
N ARG A 472 4.09 5.06 -56.88
CA ARG A 472 4.02 3.64 -56.54
C ARG A 472 2.78 3.13 -57.24
N GLU A 473 2.94 2.21 -58.18
CA GLU A 473 1.82 1.36 -58.59
C GLU A 473 1.44 0.52 -57.37
N VAL A 474 0.43 1.01 -56.66
CA VAL A 474 -0.31 0.21 -55.69
C VAL A 474 -1.20 -0.69 -56.53
N GLY A 475 -1.03 -2.00 -56.37
CA GLY A 475 -1.83 -3.01 -57.06
C GLY A 475 -3.32 -2.67 -57.00
N THR A 476 -3.94 -2.74 -58.17
CA THR A 476 -5.39 -2.71 -58.34
C THR A 476 -5.97 -4.03 -57.86
N ASP A 477 -6.87 -3.98 -56.87
CA ASP A 477 -8.12 -4.72 -56.94
C ASP A 477 -9.08 -3.97 -57.89
#